data_AF-A0A7Y5VIM6-F1
#
_entry.id   AF-A0A7Y5VIM6-F1
#
_cell.length_a   1.000
_cell.length_b   1.000
_cell.length_c   1.000
_cell.angle_alpha   90.00
_cell.angle_beta   90.00
_cell.angle_gamma   90.00
#
_symmetry.space_group_name_H-M   'P 1'
#
loop_
_entity.id
_entity.type
_entity.pdbx_description
1 polymer ?
#
loop_
_entity_poly.entity_id
_entity_poly.type
_entity_poly.pdbx_seq_one_letter_code
_entity_poly.pdbx_strand_id
1 'polypeptide(L)' 'PTEKSLILQGDTYFGSEQRRLLDWVDRFSAGGPAGCTTHPHCFFGPMTPDEWAAMGYKHLDHHLNQFGV' A
#
# COMPACT_ATOMS: atom_id res chain seq x y z
N PRO A 1 -2.02 12.06 -3.88
CA PRO A 1 -1.71 13.00 -2.77
C PRO A 1 -2.27 12.44 -1.45
N THR A 2 -1.54 12.58 -0.34
CA THR A 2 -1.96 12.08 0.98
C THR A 2 -3.29 12.71 1.39
N GLU A 3 -4.27 11.87 1.69
CA GLU A 3 -5.58 12.29 2.16
C GLU A 3 -5.46 12.88 3.59
N LYS A 4 -6.21 13.94 3.89
CA LYS A 4 -6.01 14.74 5.10
C LYS A 4 -6.32 13.97 6.39
N SER A 5 -7.24 13.01 6.35
CA SER A 5 -7.55 12.15 7.49
C SER A 5 -6.41 11.20 7.86
N LEU A 6 -5.46 10.96 6.94
CA LEU A 6 -4.26 10.15 7.19
C LEU A 6 -3.13 10.91 7.90
N ILE A 7 -3.32 12.21 8.19
CA ILE A 7 -2.37 12.97 8.99
C ILE A 7 -2.49 12.52 10.44
N LEU A 8 -1.42 11.93 10.97
CA LEU A 8 -1.35 11.46 12.35
C LEU A 8 -1.53 12.64 13.33
N GLN A 9 -2.44 12.48 14.29
CA GLN A 9 -2.61 13.40 15.41
C GLN A 9 -2.04 12.75 16.69
N GLY A 10 -1.06 13.41 17.32
CA GLY A 10 -0.41 12.93 18.55
C GLY A 10 0.96 12.27 18.34
N ASP A 11 1.52 11.73 19.42
CA ASP A 11 2.87 11.17 19.46
C ASP A 11 2.90 9.74 18.92
N THR A 12 2.90 9.61 17.60
CA THR A 12 3.18 8.32 16.94
C THR A 12 4.67 8.20 16.69
N TYR A 13 5.29 7.11 17.15
CA TYR A 13 6.71 6.86 16.88
C TYR A 13 6.92 6.46 15.42
N PHE A 14 7.66 7.26 14.66
CA PHE A 14 7.92 6.97 13.24
C PHE A 14 8.44 5.55 12.99
N GLY A 15 9.33 5.04 13.85
CA GLY A 15 9.89 3.71 13.71
C GLY A 15 8.88 2.57 13.83
N SER A 16 7.76 2.76 14.56
CA SER A 16 6.70 1.73 14.61
C SER A 16 5.88 1.71 13.32
N GLU A 17 5.59 2.86 12.74
CA GLU A 17 4.89 2.95 11.46
C GLU A 17 5.76 2.46 10.29
N GLN A 18 7.06 2.77 10.31
CA GLN A 18 8.03 2.23 9.34
C GLN A 18 8.06 0.69 9.41
N ARG A 19 8.18 0.12 10.61
CA ARG A 19 8.16 -1.35 10.77
C ARG A 19 6.85 -1.94 10.28
N ARG A 20 5.72 -1.32 10.64
CA ARG A 20 4.41 -1.77 10.19
C ARG A 20 4.36 -1.79 8.65
N LEU A 21 4.79 -0.72 7.97
CA LEU A 21 4.83 -0.67 6.51
C LEU A 21 5.65 -1.82 5.91
N LEU A 22 6.83 -2.11 6.47
CA LEU A 22 7.66 -3.24 6.01
C LEU A 22 6.92 -4.58 6.16
N ASP A 23 6.28 -4.81 7.31
CA ASP A 23 5.49 -6.04 7.53
C ASP A 23 4.35 -6.19 6.51
N TRP A 24 3.70 -5.09 6.11
CA TRP A 24 2.67 -5.11 5.07
C TRP A 24 3.24 -5.45 3.69
N VAL A 25 4.41 -4.90 3.35
CA VAL A 25 5.11 -5.20 2.09
C VAL A 25 5.52 -6.67 2.03
N ASP A 26 6.09 -7.20 3.12
CA ASP A 26 6.49 -8.60 3.21
C ASP A 26 5.28 -9.53 3.10
N ARG A 27 4.19 -9.23 3.80
CA ARG A 27 2.95 -10.00 3.72
C ARG A 27 2.36 -9.97 2.30
N PHE A 28 2.38 -8.82 1.64
CA PHE A 28 1.88 -8.66 0.28
C PHE A 28 2.70 -9.53 -0.70
N SER A 29 4.03 -9.43 -0.60
CA SER A 29 4.97 -10.19 -1.43
C SER A 29 4.80 -11.70 -1.23
N ALA A 30 4.75 -12.15 0.04
CA ALA A 30 4.63 -13.57 0.38
C ALA A 30 3.28 -14.18 -0.04
N GLY A 31 2.20 -13.39 -0.03
CA GLY A 31 0.87 -13.85 -0.44
C GLY A 31 0.77 -14.18 -1.94
N GLY A 32 1.57 -13.51 -2.77
CA GLY A 32 1.58 -13.70 -4.23
C GLY A 32 0.19 -13.55 -4.87
N PRO A 33 -0.01 -14.11 -6.08
CA PRO A 33 -1.27 -14.00 -6.80
C PRO A 33 -2.49 -14.56 -6.04
N ALA A 34 -2.29 -15.59 -5.22
CA ALA A 34 -3.35 -16.22 -4.43
C ALA A 34 -3.82 -15.33 -3.26
N GLY A 35 -2.98 -14.39 -2.82
CA GLY A 35 -3.32 -13.40 -1.80
C GLY A 35 -4.10 -12.20 -2.35
N CYS A 36 -4.18 -12.03 -3.67
CA CYS A 36 -4.93 -10.93 -4.28
C CYS A 36 -6.44 -11.13 -4.11
N THR A 37 -7.13 -10.03 -3.79
CA THR A 37 -8.60 -10.03 -3.70
C THR A 37 -9.23 -10.24 -5.07
N THR A 38 -10.36 -10.93 -5.10
CA THR A 38 -11.23 -11.04 -6.29
C THR A 38 -12.32 -9.97 -6.32
N HIS A 39 -12.44 -9.17 -5.25
CA HIS A 39 -13.38 -8.07 -5.21
C HIS A 39 -12.95 -6.96 -6.20
N PRO A 40 -13.91 -6.37 -6.93
CA PRO A 40 -13.60 -5.29 -7.86
C PRO A 40 -13.06 -4.07 -7.10
N HIS A 41 -12.04 -3.43 -7.66
CA HIS A 41 -11.52 -2.16 -7.17
C HIS A 41 -12.56 -1.05 -7.38
N CYS A 42 -12.71 -0.16 -6.41
CA CYS A 42 -13.75 0.89 -6.44
C CYS A 42 -13.64 1.85 -7.64
N PHE A 43 -12.43 2.05 -8.17
CA PHE A 43 -12.21 2.92 -9.35
C PHE A 43 -11.99 2.15 -10.66
N PHE A 44 -11.41 0.95 -10.60
CA PHE A 44 -10.94 0.23 -11.78
C PHE A 44 -11.77 -1.01 -12.12
N GLY A 45 -12.71 -1.40 -11.25
CA GLY A 45 -13.53 -2.59 -11.45
C GLY A 45 -12.71 -3.88 -11.22
N PRO A 46 -13.12 -5.00 -11.85
CA PRO A 46 -12.40 -6.27 -11.74
C PRO A 46 -10.97 -6.14 -12.25
N MET A 47 -10.01 -6.69 -11.51
CA MET A 47 -8.60 -6.67 -11.85
C MET A 47 -8.01 -8.05 -11.64
N THR A 48 -7.05 -8.41 -12.49
CA THR A 48 -6.22 -9.60 -12.34
C THR A 48 -5.23 -9.42 -11.18
N PRO A 49 -4.68 -10.52 -10.61
CA PRO A 49 -3.65 -10.43 -9.58
C PRO A 49 -2.44 -9.57 -9.99
N ASP A 50 -2.01 -9.66 -11.25
CA ASP A 50 -0.88 -8.88 -11.77
C ASP A 50 -1.19 -7.39 -11.85
N GLU A 51 -2.42 -7.03 -12.21
CA GLU A 51 -2.87 -5.64 -12.20
C GLU A 51 -2.95 -5.09 -10.76
N TRP A 52 -3.44 -5.89 -9.81
CA TRP A 52 -3.41 -5.55 -8.38
C TRP A 52 -1.98 -5.33 -7.88
N ALA A 53 -1.06 -6.22 -8.24
CA ALA A 53 0.36 -6.11 -7.89
C ALA A 53 1.01 -4.86 -8.47
N ALA A 54 0.82 -4.62 -9.78
CA ALA A 54 1.36 -3.44 -10.44
C ALA A 54 0.78 -2.15 -9.87
N MET A 55 -0.53 -2.11 -9.57
CA MET A 55 -1.17 -0.95 -8.96
C MET A 55 -0.63 -0.70 -7.54
N GLY A 56 -0.55 -1.74 -6.70
CA GLY A 56 -0.05 -1.64 -5.34
C GLY A 56 1.39 -1.12 -5.30
N TYR A 57 2.27 -1.69 -6.13
CA TYR A 57 3.65 -1.24 -6.27
C TYR A 57 3.74 0.23 -6.71
N LYS A 58 3.07 0.61 -7.81
CA LYS A 58 3.11 1.98 -8.34
C LYS A 58 2.54 2.99 -7.35
N HIS A 59 1.50 2.63 -6.61
CA HIS A 59 0.88 3.52 -5.63
C HIS A 59 1.78 3.74 -4.42
N LEU A 60 2.41 2.67 -3.91
CA LEU A 60 3.39 2.77 -2.84
C LEU A 60 4.59 3.62 -3.26
N ASP A 61 5.17 3.35 -4.42
CA ASP A 61 6.31 4.10 -4.99
C ASP A 61 5.98 5.59 -5.17
N HIS A 62 4.79 5.92 -5.69
CA HIS A 62 4.33 7.31 -5.78
C HIS A 62 4.35 8.03 -4.43
N HIS A 63 3.93 7.35 -3.37
CA HIS A 63 3.91 7.92 -2.02
C HIS A 63 5.29 8.01 -1.38
N LEU A 64 6.18 7.04 -1.60
CA LEU A 64 7.57 7.12 -1.13
C LEU A 64 8.29 8.31 -1.80
N ASN A 65 8.13 8.45 -3.12
CA ASN A 65 8.68 9.59 -3.86
C ASN A 65 8.15 10.96 -3.36
N GLN A 66 6.89 11.04 -2.89
CA GLN A 66 6.35 12.27 -2.27
C GLN A 66 7.10 12.69 -1.00
N PHE A 67 7.69 11.73 -0.27
CA PHE A 67 8.52 11.98 0.90
C PHE A 67 10.02 12.10 0.55
N GLY A 68 10.39 11.95 -0.73
CA GLY A 68 11.78 12.01 -1.19
C GLY A 68 12.62 10.80 -0.77
N VAL A 69 11.98 9.63 -0.57
CA VAL A 69 12.63 8.35 -0.30
C VAL A 69 12.77 7.52 -1.56
#